data_AF-A0A0K8PUY2-F1
#
_entry.id   AF-A0A0K8PUY2-F1
#
_cell.length_a   1.000
_cell.length_b   1.000
_cell.length_c   1.000
_cell.angle_alpha   90.00
_cell.angle_beta   90.00
_cell.angle_gamma   90.00
#
_symmetry.space_group_name_H-M   'P 1'
#
loop_
_entity.id
_entity.type
_entity.pdbx_description
1 polymer ?
#
loop_
_entity_poly.entity_id
_entity_poly.type
_entity_poly.pdbx_seq_one_letter_code
_entity_poly.pdbx_strand_id
1 'polypeptide(L)'
;MRHYEDEGLIVPGRCSNGFRDYCQSTIDRVLVIRSLLESGLPVRLIREFLPSLTDEPGVGTDVVCAEFLHEVQRYRDRLAARIAVLSAQQAALDAYLEKPAVLISDRRLTLT
;
A
#
# COMPACT_ATOMS: atom_id res chain seq x y z
N MET A 1 12.55 1.62 12.84
CA MET A 1 13.80 2.20 12.31
C MET A 1 14.56 1.22 11.44
N ARG A 2 15.04 0.05 11.92
CA ARG A 2 15.78 -0.93 11.07
C ARG A 2 15.07 -1.28 9.75
N HIS A 3 13.77 -1.60 9.80
CA HIS A 3 12.98 -1.88 8.60
C HIS A 3 13.00 -0.75 7.54
N TYR A 4 13.05 0.52 7.97
CA TYR A 4 13.09 1.66 7.04
C TYR A 4 14.48 1.90 6.46
N GLU A 5 15.54 1.54 7.20
CA GLU A 5 16.91 1.57 6.67
C GLU A 5 17.14 0.45 5.65
N ASP A 6 16.64 -0.75 5.95
CA ASP A 6 16.73 -1.90 5.03
C ASP A 6 15.98 -1.63 3.72
N GLU A 7 14.88 -0.86 3.78
CA GLU A 7 14.15 -0.39 2.59
C GLU A 7 14.77 0.85 1.92
N GLY A 8 15.86 1.39 2.47
CA GLY A 8 16.57 2.56 1.93
C GLY A 8 15.85 3.90 2.11
N LEU A 9 14.83 3.96 2.96
CA LEU A 9 14.00 5.15 3.19
C LEU A 9 14.66 6.14 4.16
N ILE A 10 15.58 5.66 5.00
CA ILE A 10 16.29 6.46 6.00
C ILE A 10 17.78 6.12 5.92
N VAL A 11 18.62 7.15 5.86
CA VAL A 11 20.07 7.02 6.03
C VAL A 11 20.44 7.65 7.38
N PRO A 12 20.83 6.87 8.39
CA PRO A 12 21.24 7.43 9.68
C PRO A 12 22.54 8.21 9.54
N GLY A 13 22.61 9.37 10.17
CA GLY A 13 23.88 10.06 10.40
C GLY A 13 24.79 9.20 11.26
N ARG A 14 26.10 9.46 11.22
CA ARG A 14 27.08 8.81 12.10
C ARG A 14 27.68 9.83 13.04
N CYS A 15 27.50 9.61 14.34
CA CYS A 15 28.24 10.34 15.36
C CYS A 15 29.72 9.92 15.32
N SER A 16 30.61 10.81 15.76
CA SER A 16 32.06 10.54 15.89
C SER A 16 32.40 9.35 16.79
N ASN A 17 31.46 8.94 17.65
CA ASN A 17 31.56 7.78 18.55
C ASN A 17 31.01 6.47 17.92
N GLY A 18 30.61 6.47 16.65
CA GLY A 18 30.14 5.28 15.92
C GLY A 18 28.67 4.91 16.13
N PHE A 19 27.94 5.66 16.97
CA PHE A 19 26.48 5.48 17.14
C PHE A 19 25.69 6.14 16.01
N ARG A 20 24.47 5.65 15.78
CA ARG A 20 23.54 6.22 14.81
C ARG A 20 22.98 7.53 15.35
N ASP A 21 23.15 8.60 14.57
CA ASP A 21 22.56 9.89 14.84
C ASP A 21 21.26 10.02 14.03
N TYR A 22 20.15 10.19 14.74
CA TYR A 22 18.86 10.52 14.14
C TYR A 22 18.54 11.95 14.56
N CYS A 23 19.00 12.91 13.78
CA CYS A 23 18.65 14.31 13.95
C CYS A 23 17.15 14.52 13.74
N GLN A 24 16.62 15.66 14.18
CA GLN A 24 15.19 15.97 14.11
C GLN A 24 14.62 15.83 12.69
N SER A 25 15.37 16.23 11.65
CA SER A 25 14.95 16.06 10.26
C SER A 25 14.78 14.59 9.84
N THR A 26 15.53 13.67 10.46
CA THR A 26 15.34 12.23 10.24
C THR A 26 14.03 11.75 10.85
N ILE A 27 13.67 12.27 12.03
CA ILE A 27 12.41 11.95 12.70
C ILE A 27 11.23 12.48 11.88
N ASP A 28 11.30 13.73 11.42
CA ASP A 28 10.25 14.35 10.61
C ASP A 28 10.02 13.57 9.30
N ARG A 29 11.11 13.10 8.66
CA ARG A 29 11.04 12.22 7.48
C ARG A 29 10.36 10.88 7.77
N VAL A 30 10.58 10.28 8.94
CA VAL A 30 9.90 9.03 9.36
C VAL A 30 8.40 9.25 9.52
N LEU A 31 7.98 10.40 10.07
CA LEU A 31 6.57 10.71 10.25
C LEU A 31 5.85 10.84 8.90
N VAL A 32 6.47 11.50 7.93
CA VAL A 32 5.96 11.61 6.55
C VAL A 32 5.84 10.22 5.91
N ILE A 33 6.89 9.40 5.97
CA ILE A 33 6.87 8.01 5.46
C ILE A 33 5.72 7.23 6.08
N ARG A 34 5.58 7.30 7.40
CA ARG A 34 4.54 6.56 8.13
C ARG A 34 3.14 6.98 7.71
N SER A 35 2.90 8.28 7.58
CA SER A 35 1.61 8.79 7.10
C SER A 35 1.28 8.29 5.69
N LEU A 36 2.27 8.27 4.79
CA LEU A 36 2.09 7.73 3.43
C LEU A 36 1.85 6.22 3.43
N LEU A 37 2.54 5.46 4.27
CA LEU A 37 2.31 4.02 4.40
C LEU A 37 0.92 3.71 4.96
N GLU A 38 0.46 4.47 5.93
CA GLU A 38 -0.88 4.33 6.52
C GLU A 38 -2.00 4.63 5.48
N SER A 39 -1.70 5.39 4.42
CA SER A 39 -2.62 5.60 3.29
C SER A 39 -2.74 4.41 2.33
N GLY A 40 -1.93 3.36 2.51
CA GLY A 40 -1.91 2.17 1.66
C GLY A 40 -1.04 2.29 0.42
N LEU A 41 -0.23 3.34 0.32
CA LEU A 41 0.74 3.51 -0.76
C LEU A 41 1.88 2.48 -0.66
N PRO A 42 2.34 1.93 -1.79
CA PRO A 42 3.43 0.97 -1.78
C PRO A 42 4.75 1.68 -1.46
N VAL A 43 5.59 1.00 -0.67
CA VAL A 43 6.95 1.45 -0.29
C VAL A 43 7.78 1.92 -1.49
N ARG A 44 7.60 1.30 -2.66
CA ARG A 44 8.30 1.69 -3.90
C ARG A 44 8.00 3.13 -4.33
N LEU A 45 6.72 3.52 -4.36
CA LEU A 45 6.32 4.89 -4.71
C LEU A 45 6.82 5.89 -3.67
N ILE A 46 6.73 5.53 -2.39
CA ILE A 46 7.24 6.40 -1.33
C ILE A 46 8.75 6.60 -1.51
N ARG A 47 9.53 5.53 -1.72
CA ARG A 47 10.99 5.63 -1.90
C ARG A 47 11.40 6.49 -3.09
N GLU A 48 10.69 6.39 -4.20
CA GLU A 48 10.99 7.11 -5.44
C GLU A 48 10.80 8.63 -5.30
N PHE A 49 9.74 9.04 -4.60
CA PHE A 49 9.34 10.45 -4.53
C PHE A 49 9.62 11.12 -3.16
N LEU A 50 10.03 10.37 -2.13
CA LEU A 50 10.34 10.92 -0.81
C LEU A 50 11.47 11.97 -0.82
N PRO A 51 12.59 11.82 -1.56
CA PRO A 51 13.65 12.83 -1.58
C PRO A 51 13.11 14.22 -1.97
N SER A 52 12.38 14.30 -3.08
CA SER A 52 11.75 15.53 -3.56
C SER A 52 10.69 16.13 -2.63
N LEU A 53 10.07 15.32 -1.76
CA LEU A 53 9.05 15.78 -0.80
C LEU A 53 9.66 16.31 0.52
N THR A 54 10.92 15.99 0.80
CA THR A 54 11.58 16.36 2.06
C THR A 54 12.73 17.36 1.90
N ASP A 55 13.19 17.60 0.67
CA ASP A 55 14.17 18.62 0.34
C ASP A 55 13.52 19.99 0.13
N GLU A 56 14.28 21.09 0.31
CA GLU A 56 13.78 22.46 0.12
C GLU A 56 13.16 22.66 -1.27
N PRO A 57 12.02 23.37 -1.38
CA PRO A 57 11.31 23.52 -2.66
C PRO A 57 12.18 24.27 -3.67
N GLY A 58 12.51 23.58 -4.77
CA GLY A 58 13.24 24.12 -5.92
C GLY A 58 12.39 24.05 -7.20
N VAL A 59 12.91 24.61 -8.29
CA VAL A 59 12.21 24.67 -9.60
C VAL A 59 11.83 23.28 -10.14
N GLY A 60 12.50 22.22 -9.72
CA GLY A 60 12.17 20.82 -10.07
C GLY A 60 11.11 20.16 -9.18
N THR A 61 10.79 20.72 -8.01
CA THR A 61 9.89 20.11 -7.02
C THR A 61 8.45 20.02 -7.55
N ASP A 62 7.98 21.03 -8.27
CA ASP A 62 6.60 21.05 -8.80
C ASP A 62 6.34 19.96 -9.84
N VAL A 63 7.31 19.70 -10.73
CA VAL A 63 7.20 18.65 -11.75
C VAL A 63 7.19 17.26 -11.10
N VAL A 64 8.04 17.05 -10.10
CA VAL A 64 8.12 15.77 -9.38
C VAL A 64 6.86 15.54 -8.53
N CYS A 65 6.28 16.59 -7.96
CA CYS A 65 4.98 16.52 -7.27
C CYS A 65 3.84 16.11 -8.23
N ALA A 66 3.84 16.63 -9.47
CA ALA A 66 2.82 16.25 -10.45
C ALA A 66 2.95 14.78 -10.88
N GLU A 67 4.17 14.30 -11.11
CA GLU A 67 4.44 12.90 -11.43
C GLU A 67 4.05 11.96 -10.28
N PHE A 68 4.38 12.33 -9.04
CA PHE A 68 3.98 11.59 -7.84
C PHE A 68 2.44 11.46 -7.76
N LEU A 69 1.71 12.57 -7.93
CA LEU A 69 0.25 12.55 -7.91
C LEU A 69 -0.33 11.67 -9.04
N HIS A 70 0.29 11.67 -10.21
CA HIS A 70 -0.13 10.82 -11.32
C HIS A 70 0.01 9.32 -10.98
N GLU A 71 1.15 8.91 -10.40
CA GLU A 71 1.36 7.52 -10.01
C GLU A 71 0.46 7.10 -8.82
N VAL A 72 0.19 8.01 -7.88
CA VAL A 72 -0.81 7.78 -6.82
C VAL A 72 -2.21 7.55 -7.40
N GLN A 73 -2.64 8.36 -8.36
CA GLN A 73 -3.92 8.18 -9.06
C GLN A 73 -3.98 6.84 -9.78
N ARG A 74 -2.92 6.49 -10.52
CA ARG A 74 -2.82 5.21 -11.23
C ARG A 74 -2.89 4.02 -10.28
N TYR A 75 -2.23 4.12 -9.13
CA TYR A 75 -2.28 3.07 -8.11
C TYR A 75 -3.68 2.94 -7.50
N ARG A 76 -4.34 4.05 -7.18
CA ARG A 76 -5.74 4.07 -6.72
C ARG A 76 -6.66 3.39 -7.73
N ASP A 77 -6.52 3.70 -9.02
CA ASP A 77 -7.39 3.16 -10.05
C ASP A 77 -7.18 1.64 -10.23
N ARG A 78 -5.93 1.16 -10.11
CA ARG A 78 -5.63 -0.28 -10.07
C ARG A 78 -6.25 -0.98 -8.87
N LEU A 79 -6.20 -0.36 -7.68
CA LEU A 79 -6.86 -0.90 -6.49
C LEU A 79 -8.38 -0.96 -6.68
N ALA A 80 -9.00 0.09 -7.22
CA ALA A 80 -10.43 0.14 -7.49
C ALA A 80 -10.85 -0.98 -8.47
N ALA A 81 -10.08 -1.20 -9.54
CA ALA A 81 -10.34 -2.29 -10.47
C ALA A 81 -10.25 -3.68 -9.79
N ARG A 82 -9.25 -3.88 -8.93
CA ARG A 82 -9.10 -5.13 -8.18
C ARG A 82 -10.23 -5.35 -7.18
N ILE A 83 -10.67 -4.29 -6.48
CA ILE A 83 -11.82 -4.33 -5.58
C ILE A 83 -13.07 -4.75 -6.37
N ALA A 84 -13.34 -4.15 -7.52
CA ALA A 84 -14.50 -4.48 -8.34
C ALA A 84 -14.54 -5.97 -8.73
N VAL A 85 -13.40 -6.53 -9.14
CA VAL A 85 -13.29 -7.97 -9.48
C VAL A 85 -13.56 -8.85 -8.25
N LEU A 86 -12.94 -8.54 -7.11
CA LEU A 86 -13.10 -9.32 -5.89
C LEU A 86 -14.54 -9.24 -5.33
N SER A 87 -15.16 -8.06 -5.40
CA SER A 87 -16.57 -7.88 -5.01
C SER A 87 -17.51 -8.67 -5.92
N ALA A 88 -17.26 -8.72 -7.23
CA ALA A 88 -18.05 -9.54 -8.14
C ALA A 88 -17.91 -11.04 -7.85
N GLN A 89 -16.70 -11.51 -7.52
CA GLN A 89 -16.47 -12.89 -7.10
C GLN A 89 -17.17 -13.24 -5.79
N GLN A 90 -17.11 -12.33 -4.81
CA GLN A 90 -17.82 -12.48 -3.55
C GLN A 90 -19.33 -12.61 -3.76
N ALA A 91 -19.93 -11.71 -4.55
CA ALA A 91 -21.36 -11.76 -4.86
C ALA A 91 -21.78 -13.08 -5.55
N ALA A 92 -20.93 -13.63 -6.42
CA ALA A 92 -21.19 -14.92 -7.07
C ALA A 92 -21.16 -16.09 -6.07
N LEU A 93 -20.25 -16.06 -5.10
CA LEU A 93 -20.18 -17.05 -4.02
C LEU A 93 -21.38 -16.94 -3.08
N ASP A 94 -21.78 -15.73 -2.71
CA ASP A 94 -22.96 -15.49 -1.87
C ASP A 94 -24.23 -16.03 -2.55
N ALA A 95 -24.42 -15.75 -3.84
CA ALA A 95 -25.55 -16.28 -4.62
C ALA A 95 -25.53 -17.81 -4.77
N TYR A 96 -24.35 -18.44 -4.79
CA TYR A 96 -24.23 -19.89 -4.78
C TYR A 96 -24.67 -20.48 -3.44
N LEU A 97 -24.31 -19.83 -2.33
CA LEU A 97 -24.66 -20.27 -0.98
C LEU A 97 -26.13 -20.03 -0.63
N GLU A 98 -26.75 -18.97 -1.18
CA GLU A 98 -28.18 -18.68 -1.01
C GLU A 98 -29.10 -19.66 -1.75
N LYS A 99 -28.58 -20.41 -2.73
CA LYS A 99 -29.35 -21.49 -3.36
C LYS A 99 -29.60 -22.59 -2.32
N PRO A 100 -30.87 -22.89 -1.98
CA PRO A 100 -31.15 -23.94 -1.02
C PRO A 100 -30.61 -25.27 -1.57
N ALA A 101 -29.89 -26.00 -0.72
CA ALA A 101 -29.36 -27.34 -0.97
C ALA A 101 -30.50 -28.37 -1.14
N VAL A 102 -31.32 -28.24 -2.18
CA VAL A 102 -32.45 -29.14 -2.44
C VAL A 102 -32.01 -30.38 -3.21
N LEU A 103 -30.77 -30.45 -3.72
CA LEU A 103 -30.37 -31.52 -4.63
C LEU A 103 -29.56 -32.68 -4.03
N ILE A 104 -29.47 -32.80 -2.69
CA ILE A 104 -28.76 -33.95 -2.07
C ILE A 104 -29.70 -34.96 -1.38
N SER A 105 -31.01 -34.70 -1.25
CA SER A 105 -31.92 -35.62 -0.53
C SER A 105 -32.73 -36.61 -1.41
N ASP A 106 -32.70 -36.53 -2.74
CA ASP A 106 -33.53 -37.39 -3.62
C ASP A 106 -32.85 -38.71 -4.07
N ARG A 107 -32.02 -39.30 -3.20
CA ARG A 107 -31.48 -40.67 -3.41
C ARG A 107 -31.90 -41.67 -2.34
N ARG A 108 -33.18 -41.66 -1.97
CA ARG A 108 -33.86 -42.85 -1.40
C ARG A 108 -35.23 -43.08 -2.04
N LEU A 109 -35.22 -43.41 -3.33
CA LEU A 109 -36.30 -44.19 -3.92
C LEU A 109 -35.90 -45.68 -3.88
N THR A 110 -36.60 -46.40 -3.00
CA THR A 110 -37.32 -47.65 -3.31
C THR A 110 -36.58 -48.75 -4.09
N LEU A 111 -36.13 -49.78 -3.37
CA LEU A 111 -36.01 -51.17 -3.82
C LEU A 111 -36.54 -52.00 -2.64
N THR A 112 -37.82 -52.43 -2.71
CA THR A 112 -38.26 -53.82 -3.03
C THR A 112 -37.69 -54.85 -2.06
#